data_AF-A0A970ZU02-F1
#
_entry.id   AF-A0A970ZU02-F1
#
_cell.length_a   1.000
_cell.length_b   1.000
_cell.length_c   1.000
_cell.angle_alpha   90.00
_cell.angle_beta   90.00
_cell.angle_gamma   90.00
#
_symmetry.space_group_name_H-M   'P 1'
#
loop_
_entity.id
_entity.type
_entity.pdbx_description
1 polymer ?
#
loop_
_entity_poly.entity_id
_entity_poly.type
_entity_poly.pdbx_seq_one_letter_code
_entity_poly.pdbx_strand_id
1 'polypeptide(L)'
;MKCTGCAWSVTQELKKLDHVSDVYVDAKTKIAILATDSEEAPGEEAVAAAVKTAGYEASDYTKLKGTFAEAKAKLTGEKKG
;
A
#
# COMPACT_ATOMS: atom_id res chain seq x y z
N MET A 1 -3.16 -8.30 9.44
CA MET A 1 -2.04 -7.64 10.16
C MET A 1 -2.41 -7.54 11.63
N LYS A 2 -1.57 -8.00 12.57
CA LYS A 2 -1.89 -8.06 14.01
C LYS A 2 -1.05 -7.11 14.90
N CYS A 3 0.01 -6.50 14.37
CA CYS A 3 0.91 -5.60 15.12
C CYS A 3 1.46 -4.45 14.25
N THR A 4 1.88 -3.35 14.88
CA THR A 4 2.53 -2.18 14.24
C THR A 4 3.78 -2.57 13.43
N GLY A 5 4.56 -3.54 13.93
CA GLY A 5 5.72 -4.06 13.20
C GLY A 5 5.37 -4.76 11.88
N CYS A 6 4.15 -5.30 11.76
CA CYS A 6 3.72 -5.99 10.54
C CYS A 6 3.47 -5.03 9.37
N ALA A 7 2.97 -3.83 9.65
CA ALA A 7 2.77 -2.81 8.62
C ALA A 7 4.12 -2.34 8.07
N TRP A 8 5.14 -2.25 8.93
CA TRP A 8 6.50 -1.90 8.52
C TRP A 8 7.09 -2.95 7.57
N SER A 9 6.99 -4.24 7.88
CA SER A 9 7.48 -5.31 6.99
C SER A 9 6.84 -5.25 5.60
N VAL A 10 5.52 -5.08 5.53
CA VAL A 10 4.81 -4.92 4.24
C VAL A 10 5.28 -3.67 3.50
N THR A 11 5.49 -2.56 4.22
CA THR A 11 6.00 -1.31 3.63
C THR A 11 7.38 -1.52 3.00
N GLN A 12 8.29 -2.22 3.68
CA GLN A 12 9.64 -2.48 3.15
C GLN A 12 9.60 -3.33 1.88
N GLU A 13 8.79 -4.39 1.85
CA GLU A 13 8.70 -5.24 0.66
C GLU A 13 8.07 -4.50 -0.53
N LEU A 14 7.03 -3.70 -0.30
CA LEU A 14 6.38 -2.91 -1.36
C LEU A 14 7.30 -1.80 -1.91
N LYS A 15 8.18 -1.21 -1.08
CA LYS A 15 9.15 -0.20 -1.52
C LYS A 15 10.26 -0.76 -2.42
N LYS A 16 10.44 -2.08 -2.49
CA LYS A 16 11.41 -2.73 -3.39
C LYS A 16 10.86 -2.89 -4.80
N LEU A 17 9.56 -2.69 -5.01
CA LEU A 17 8.95 -2.82 -6.32
C LEU A 17 9.36 -1.65 -7.22
N ASP A 18 9.55 -1.94 -8.50
CA ASP A 18 9.84 -0.92 -9.51
C ASP A 18 8.72 0.14 -9.57
N HIS A 19 9.14 1.38 -9.82
CA HIS A 19 8.29 2.56 -9.96
C HIS A 19 7.53 3.00 -8.70
N VAL A 20 7.87 2.48 -7.53
CA VAL A 20 7.27 2.89 -6.24
C VAL A 20 8.12 3.99 -5.59
N SER A 21 7.57 5.20 -5.45
CA SER A 21 8.21 6.30 -4.70
C SER A 21 7.99 6.19 -3.21
N ASP A 22 6.76 5.84 -2.82
CA ASP A 22 6.36 5.83 -1.42
C ASP A 22 5.29 4.78 -1.15
N VAL A 23 5.19 4.36 0.11
CA VAL A 23 4.25 3.34 0.55
C VAL A 23 3.68 3.75 1.90
N TYR A 24 2.37 3.67 2.00
CA TYR A 24 1.63 3.87 3.24
C TYR A 24 0.77 2.65 3.52
N VAL A 25 1.00 1.99 4.65
CA VAL A 25 0.21 0.84 5.08
C VAL A 25 -0.59 1.24 6.31
N ASP A 26 -1.92 1.19 6.19
CA ASP A 26 -2.82 1.42 7.30
C ASP A 26 -3.20 0.09 7.96
N ALA A 27 -2.64 -0.16 9.15
CA ALA A 27 -2.88 -1.42 9.87
C ALA A 27 -4.34 -1.56 10.37
N LYS A 28 -5.07 -0.45 10.53
CA LYS A 28 -6.46 -0.46 11.03
C LYS A 28 -7.42 -0.98 9.95
N THR A 29 -7.33 -0.39 8.76
CA THR A 29 -8.14 -0.75 7.59
C THR A 29 -7.57 -1.94 6.82
N LYS A 30 -6.30 -2.29 7.08
CA LYS A 30 -5.53 -3.33 6.36
C LYS A 30 -5.33 -3.00 4.88
N ILE A 31 -5.31 -1.70 4.55
CA ILE A 31 -5.13 -1.20 3.18
C ILE A 31 -3.70 -0.66 3.04
N ALA A 32 -3.06 -0.99 1.92
CA ALA A 32 -1.78 -0.42 1.51
C ALA A 32 -2.00 0.51 0.31
N ILE A 33 -1.41 1.70 0.36
CA ILE A 33 -1.35 2.64 -0.77
C ILE A 33 0.10 2.72 -1.21
N LEU A 34 0.31 2.63 -2.51
CA LEU A 34 1.59 2.83 -3.15
C LEU A 34 1.53 4.15 -3.96
N ALA A 35 2.52 5.01 -3.77
CA ALA A 35 2.79 6.13 -4.67
C ALA A 35 3.69 5.61 -5.80
N THR A 36 3.33 5.91 -7.04
CA THR A 36 4.12 5.51 -8.21
C THR A 36 4.59 6.74 -8.96
N ASP A 37 5.87 6.77 -9.34
CA ASP A 37 6.47 7.89 -10.09
C ASP A 37 6.20 7.83 -11.60
N SER A 38 5.68 6.69 -12.09
CA SER A 38 5.34 6.46 -13.48
C SER A 38 3.91 5.94 -13.61
N GLU A 39 3.31 6.08 -14.80
CA GLU A 39 2.05 5.40 -15.14
C GLU A 39 2.20 3.87 -15.12
N GLU A 40 3.44 3.39 -15.24
CA GLU A 40 3.83 1.99 -15.02
C GLU A 40 3.84 1.66 -13.53
N ALA A 41 2.64 1.58 -12.93
CA ALA A 41 2.47 1.06 -11.59
C ALA A 41 2.77 -0.46 -11.54
N PRO A 42 3.36 -0.98 -10.43
CA PRO A 42 3.60 -2.41 -10.28
C PRO A 42 2.29 -3.18 -10.42
N GLY A 43 2.31 -4.23 -11.23
CA GLY A 43 1.14 -5.08 -11.48
C GLY A 43 0.65 -5.78 -10.21
N GLU A 44 -0.58 -6.26 -10.26
CA GLU A 44 -1.22 -6.99 -9.16
C GLU A 44 -0.35 -8.15 -8.66
N GLU A 45 0.21 -8.97 -9.55
CA GLU A 45 1.08 -10.09 -9.18
C GLU A 45 2.33 -9.64 -8.40
N ALA A 46 2.96 -8.55 -8.81
CA ALA A 46 4.16 -8.04 -8.14
C ALA A 46 3.83 -7.52 -6.73
N VAL A 47 2.72 -6.79 -6.60
CA VAL A 47 2.22 -6.32 -5.31
C VAL A 47 1.83 -7.50 -4.42
N ALA A 48 1.07 -8.47 -4.93
CA ALA A 48 0.67 -9.66 -4.20
C ALA A 48 1.89 -10.49 -3.74
N ALA A 49 2.91 -10.64 -4.58
CA ALA A 49 4.14 -11.34 -4.24
C ALA A 49 4.93 -10.63 -3.12
N ALA A 50 5.03 -9.31 -3.16
CA ALA A 50 5.68 -8.53 -2.09
C ALA A 50 4.91 -8.64 -0.75
N VAL A 51 3.58 -8.54 -0.79
CA VAL A 51 2.73 -8.74 0.40
C VAL A 51 2.87 -10.16 0.95
N LYS A 52 2.94 -11.18 0.08
CA LYS A 52 3.19 -12.58 0.43
C LYS A 52 4.55 -12.82 1.05
N THR A 53 5.57 -12.14 0.55
CA THR A 53 6.92 -12.17 1.12
C THR A 53 6.94 -11.61 2.54
N ALA A 54 6.12 -10.59 2.82
CA ALA A 54 5.90 -10.06 4.16
C ALA A 54 5.01 -10.96 5.06
N GLY A 55 4.51 -12.09 4.55
CA GLY A 55 3.67 -13.05 5.29
C GLY A 55 2.17 -12.73 5.28
N TYR A 56 1.69 -11.96 4.30
CA TYR A 56 0.29 -11.57 4.14
C TYR A 56 -0.23 -11.92 2.75
N GLU A 57 -1.55 -11.96 2.55
CA GLU A 57 -2.13 -12.08 1.21
C GLU A 57 -2.88 -10.80 0.85
N ALA A 58 -2.64 -10.31 -0.37
CA ALA A 58 -3.43 -9.24 -0.96
C ALA A 58 -4.68 -9.87 -1.59
N SER A 59 -5.85 -9.29 -1.32
CA SER A 59 -7.13 -9.80 -1.84
C SER A 59 -7.77 -8.86 -2.87
N ASP A 60 -7.29 -7.62 -2.96
CA ASP A 60 -7.81 -6.61 -3.89
C ASP A 60 -6.66 -5.76 -4.41
N TYR A 61 -6.75 -5.37 -5.67
CA TYR A 61 -5.82 -4.47 -6.32
C TYR A 61 -6.59 -3.49 -7.19
N THR A 62 -6.48 -2.22 -6.84
CA THR A 62 -7.15 -1.13 -7.58
C THR A 62 -6.16 -0.03 -7.89
N LYS A 63 -6.05 0.33 -9.17
CA LYS A 63 -5.30 1.52 -9.61
C LYS A 63 -6.17 2.76 -9.41
N LEU A 64 -5.74 3.64 -8.51
CA LEU A 64 -6.40 4.91 -8.27
C LEU A 64 -5.85 5.98 -9.20
N LYS A 65 -6.73 6.75 -9.84
CA LYS A 65 -6.36 8.00 -10.51
C LYS A 65 -6.49 9.14 -9.51
N GLY A 66 -5.37 9.70 -9.07
CA GLY A 66 -5.33 10.78 -8.09
C GLY A 66 -3.99 10.89 -7.39
N THR A 67 -3.87 11.78 -6.40
CA THR A 67 -2.62 11.94 -5.66
C THR A 67 -2.54 10.97 -4.47
N PHE A 68 -1.32 10.55 -4.13
CA PHE A 68 -1.05 9.74 -2.95
C PHE A 68 -1.57 10.38 -1.65
N ALA A 69 -1.45 11.70 -1.55
CA ALA A 69 -1.92 12.47 -0.39
C ALA A 69 -3.44 12.36 -0.20
N GLU A 70 -4.23 12.44 -1.28
CA GLU A 70 -5.69 12.28 -1.21
C GLU A 70 -6.09 10.86 -0.80
N ALA A 71 -5.44 9.85 -1.37
CA ALA A 71 -5.70 8.46 -1.04
C ALA A 71 -5.38 8.20 0.44
N LYS A 72 -4.23 8.68 0.93
CA LYS A 72 -3.85 8.59 2.34
C LYS A 72 -4.84 9.31 3.24
N ALA A 73 -5.24 10.54 2.89
CA ALA A 73 -6.19 11.33 3.67
C ALA A 73 -7.53 10.59 3.85
N LYS A 74 -8.03 9.92 2.80
CA LYS A 74 -9.25 9.11 2.85
C LYS A 74 -9.14 7.91 3.79
N LEU A 75 -7.96 7.27 3.88
CA LEU A 75 -7.73 6.16 4.81
C LEU A 75 -7.51 6.60 6.25
N THR A 76 -6.81 7.72 6.45
CA THR A 76 -6.53 8.26 7.80
C THR A 76 -7.73 9.01 8.40
N GLY A 77 -8.71 9.35 7.57
CA GLY A 77 -9.83 10.21 7.91
C GLY A 77 -11.02 9.45 8.49
N GLU A 78 -10.95 9.07 9.76
CA GLU A 78 -12.17 9.06 10.59
C GLU A 78 -12.37 10.47 11.18
N LYS A 79 -13.49 11.08 10.77
CA LYS A 79 -14.16 12.30 11.26
C LYS A 79 -13.49 13.66 11.05
N LYS A 80 -14.05 14.42 10.10
CA LYS A 80 -14.26 15.86 10.29
C LYS A 80 -15.78 16.09 10.37
N GLY A 81 -16.29 16.29 11.58
CA GLY A 81 -17.68 16.68 11.87
C GLY A 81 -18.50 15.58 12.50
#